data_AF-A0A0D0C8J5-F1
#
_entry.id   AF-A0A0D0C8J5-F1
#
_cell.length_a   1.000
_cell.length_b   1.000
_cell.length_c   1.000
_cell.angle_alpha   90.00
_cell.angle_beta   90.00
_cell.angle_gamma   90.00
#
_symmetry.space_group_name_H-M   'P 1'
#
loop_
_entity.id
_entity.type
_entity.pdbx_description
1 polymer ?
#
loop_
_entity_poly.entity_id
_entity_poly.type
_entity_poly.pdbx_seq_one_letter_code
_entity_poly.pdbx_strand_id
1 'polypeptide(L)'
;MYKVNNSPSLRHFRINQDESYAHLFSWKCLPGTMRPLSKKEVTKRIDSIAKAHLDLPDLKGHSLCIGGTLYYLLNTVPFNVVKTMGRWLSESFTLYL
;
A
#
# COMPACT_ATOMS: atom_id res chain seq x y z
N MET A 1 0.14 18.12 23.97
CA MET A 1 0.73 18.81 22.79
C MET A 1 1.71 17.83 22.15
N TYR A 2 1.26 17.01 21.20
CA TYR A 2 2.09 15.97 20.57
C TYR A 2 2.88 16.57 19.39
N LYS A 3 4.20 16.38 19.37
CA LYS A 3 5.08 16.81 18.27
C LYS A 3 4.79 15.97 17.03
N VAL A 4 4.10 16.55 16.05
CA VAL A 4 3.80 15.97 14.72
C VAL A 4 4.98 16.23 13.76
N ASN A 5 6.20 15.82 14.12
CA ASN A 5 7.39 16.19 13.32
C ASN A 5 8.04 15.00 12.59
N ASN A 6 7.42 13.82 12.58
CA ASN A 6 8.02 12.65 11.93
C ASN A 6 6.99 11.74 11.24
N SER A 7 5.92 12.30 10.67
CA SER A 7 5.02 11.51 9.83
C SER A 7 5.72 11.17 8.50
N PRO A 8 5.65 9.92 8.02
CA PRO A 8 6.24 9.51 6.74
C PRO A 8 5.81 10.39 5.56
N SER A 9 4.59 10.93 5.62
CA SER A 9 4.04 11.86 4.63
C SER A 9 4.82 13.17 4.53
N LEU A 10 5.15 13.82 5.65
CA LEU A 10 5.91 15.07 5.65
C LEU A 10 7.34 14.86 5.11
N ARG A 11 7.95 13.71 5.40
CA ARG A 11 9.26 13.34 4.86
C ARG A 11 9.21 13.13 3.35
N HIS A 12 8.15 12.52 2.83
CA HIS A 12 7.94 12.32 1.41
C HIS A 12 7.89 13.66 0.64
N PHE A 13 7.02 14.58 1.06
CA PHE A 13 6.90 15.91 0.41
C PHE A 13 8.21 16.69 0.42
N ARG A 14 8.98 16.59 1.51
CA ARG A 14 10.28 17.26 1.61
C ARG A 14 11.34 16.69 0.66
N ILE A 15 11.37 15.37 0.48
CA ILE A 15 12.38 14.70 -0.36
C ILE A 15 12.03 14.86 -1.84
N ASN A 16 10.77 14.68 -2.20
CA ASN A 16 10.35 14.70 -3.59
C ASN A 16 10.03 16.12 -4.09
N GLN A 17 9.96 17.10 -3.17
CA GLN A 17 9.63 18.50 -3.46
C GLN A 17 8.32 18.62 -4.22
N ASP A 18 7.37 17.79 -3.83
CA ASP A 18 6.08 17.67 -4.48
C ASP A 18 5.18 18.84 -4.07
N GLU A 19 4.45 19.37 -5.03
CA GLU A 19 3.40 20.36 -4.74
C GLU A 19 2.35 19.75 -3.82
N SER A 20 1.67 20.57 -3.00
CA SER A 20 0.73 20.07 -2.00
C SER A 20 -0.46 19.28 -2.58
N TYR A 21 -0.71 19.43 -3.89
CA TYR A 21 -1.75 18.71 -4.64
C TYR A 21 -1.19 17.55 -5.49
N ALA A 22 0.12 17.33 -5.50
CA ALA A 22 0.72 16.25 -6.26
C ALA A 22 0.42 14.89 -5.61
N HIS A 23 0.40 13.84 -6.45
CA HIS A 23 0.17 12.48 -5.99
C HIS A 23 1.31 12.02 -5.08
N LEU A 24 0.94 11.45 -3.92
CA LEU A 24 1.91 10.93 -2.94
C LEU A 24 2.84 9.87 -3.52
N PHE A 25 2.44 9.14 -4.55
CA PHE A 25 3.36 8.26 -5.26
C PHE A 25 3.47 8.78 -6.69
N SER A 26 4.53 9.54 -6.95
CA SER A 26 4.80 10.12 -8.25
C SER A 26 6.30 10.16 -8.51
N TRP A 27 6.66 10.37 -9.77
CA TRP A 27 8.06 10.46 -10.19
C TRP A 27 8.23 11.51 -11.29
N LYS A 28 9.44 12.08 -11.35
CA LYS A 28 9.83 13.03 -12.39
C LYS A 28 10.10 12.27 -13.69
N CYS A 29 9.17 12.36 -14.64
CA CYS A 29 9.33 11.70 -15.94
C CYS A 29 10.05 12.59 -16.94
N LEU A 30 9.76 13.89 -16.92
CA LEU A 30 10.39 14.94 -17.72
C LEU A 30 10.65 16.15 -16.83
N PRO A 31 11.55 17.06 -17.21
CA PRO A 31 11.71 18.33 -16.51
C PRO A 31 10.37 19.05 -16.35
N GLY A 32 9.97 19.34 -15.12
CA GLY A 32 8.70 20.00 -14.80
C GLY A 32 7.45 19.11 -14.80
N THR A 33 7.55 17.83 -15.18
CA THR A 33 6.37 16.92 -15.25
C THR A 33 6.46 15.78 -14.24
N MET A 34 5.57 15.83 -13.24
CA MET A 34 5.33 14.74 -12.30
C MET A 34 4.31 13.77 -12.87
N ARG A 35 4.63 12.46 -12.88
CA ARG A 35 3.69 11.41 -13.27
C ARG A 35 3.30 10.57 -12.06
N PRO A 36 2.01 10.29 -11.85
CA PRO A 36 1.58 9.35 -10.82
C PRO A 36 2.16 7.95 -11.10
N LEU A 37 2.52 7.25 -10.02
CA LEU A 37 2.97 5.88 -10.11
C LEU A 37 1.81 4.99 -10.55
N SER A 38 2.00 4.26 -11.67
CA SER A 38 0.95 3.42 -12.21
C SER A 38 0.87 2.08 -11.45
N LYS A 39 -0.31 1.45 -11.46
CA LYS A 39 -0.49 0.07 -10.98
C LYS A 39 0.52 -0.89 -11.59
N LYS A 40 0.80 -0.75 -12.90
CA LYS A 40 1.75 -1.60 -13.63
C LYS A 40 3.15 -1.54 -13.03
N GLU A 41 3.65 -0.34 -12.74
CA GLU A 41 4.99 -0.17 -12.16
C GLU A 41 5.06 -0.68 -10.73
N VAL A 42 4.01 -0.47 -9.93
CA VAL A 42 3.91 -1.05 -8.57
C VAL A 42 3.94 -2.58 -8.64
N THR A 43 3.09 -3.19 -9.46
CA THR A 43 3.04 -4.65 -9.60
C THR A 43 4.36 -5.20 -10.10
N LYS A 44 4.97 -4.59 -11.13
CA LYS A 44 6.29 -4.99 -11.63
C LYS A 44 7.35 -4.97 -10.52
N ARG A 45 7.33 -3.97 -9.63
CA ARG A 45 8.26 -3.90 -8.51
C ARG A 45 8.01 -5.01 -7.49
N ILE A 46 6.75 -5.27 -7.14
CA ILE A 46 6.37 -6.35 -6.21
C ILE A 46 6.78 -7.71 -6.78
N ASP A 47 6.45 -7.99 -8.04
CA ASP A 47 6.81 -9.24 -8.73
C ASP A 47 8.34 -9.43 -8.75
N SER A 48 9.09 -8.36 -9.00
CA SER A 48 10.55 -8.40 -8.98
C SER A 48 11.11 -8.73 -7.61
N ILE A 49 10.48 -8.26 -6.53
CA ILE A 49 10.88 -8.58 -5.16
C ILE A 49 10.52 -10.04 -4.87
N ALA A 50 9.27 -10.44 -5.11
CA ALA A 50 8.82 -11.82 -4.89
C ALA A 50 9.73 -12.84 -5.60
N LYS A 51 10.09 -12.59 -6.86
CA LYS A 51 10.99 -13.46 -7.63
C LYS A 51 12.43 -13.50 -7.10
N ALA A 52 12.89 -12.48 -6.39
CA ALA A 52 14.23 -12.44 -5.81
C ALA A 52 14.31 -13.26 -4.50
N HIS A 53 13.18 -13.63 -3.92
CA HIS A 53 13.08 -14.37 -2.66
C HIS A 53 12.47 -15.75 -2.93
N LEU A 54 13.27 -16.82 -2.88
CA LEU A 54 12.79 -18.19 -3.16
C LEU A 54 11.70 -18.67 -2.20
N ASP A 55 11.62 -18.08 -1.01
CA ASP A 55 10.67 -18.40 0.06
C ASP A 55 9.34 -17.66 -0.08
N LEU A 56 9.26 -16.65 -0.95
CA LEU A 56 8.02 -15.88 -1.15
C LEU A 56 7.17 -16.49 -2.28
N PRO A 57 5.87 -16.69 -2.06
CA PRO A 57 4.95 -17.08 -3.12
C PRO A 57 4.76 -15.93 -4.12
N ASP A 58 4.10 -16.19 -5.25
CA ASP A 58 3.73 -15.14 -6.21
C ASP A 58 2.78 -14.11 -5.56
N LEU A 59 3.32 -12.93 -5.22
CA LEU A 59 2.61 -11.87 -4.50
C LEU A 59 1.85 -10.96 -5.47
N LYS A 60 0.58 -11.28 -5.71
CA LYS A 60 -0.33 -10.40 -6.46
C LYS A 60 -0.97 -9.35 -5.55
N GLY A 61 -1.41 -8.24 -6.13
CA GLY A 61 -2.08 -7.18 -5.37
C GLY A 61 -3.28 -7.66 -4.54
N HIS A 62 -4.10 -8.58 -5.09
CA HIS A 62 -5.23 -9.17 -4.36
C HIS A 62 -4.79 -10.06 -3.19
N SER A 63 -3.73 -10.85 -3.37
CA SER A 63 -3.22 -11.71 -2.30
C SER A 63 -2.62 -10.90 -1.15
N LEU A 64 -2.04 -9.72 -1.42
CA LEU A 64 -1.61 -8.79 -0.37
C LEU A 64 -2.79 -8.26 0.46
N CYS A 65 -3.92 -7.90 -0.18
CA CYS A 65 -5.12 -7.45 0.54
C CYS A 65 -5.73 -8.56 1.40
N ILE A 66 -5.77 -9.80 0.89
CA ILE A 66 -6.23 -10.96 1.65
C ILE A 66 -5.27 -11.25 2.81
N GLY A 67 -3.97 -11.31 2.55
CA GLY A 67 -2.96 -11.59 3.56
C GLY A 67 -2.97 -10.55 4.69
N GLY A 68 -3.15 -9.26 4.37
CA GLY A 68 -3.32 -8.21 5.36
C GLY A 68 -4.60 -8.40 6.20
N THR A 69 -5.71 -8.74 5.56
CA THR A 69 -6.98 -9.04 6.24
C THR A 69 -6.83 -10.21 7.22
N LEU A 70 -6.25 -11.31 6.77
CA LEU A 70 -5.96 -12.49 7.58
C LEU A 70 -5.01 -12.15 8.75
N TYR A 71 -3.94 -11.41 8.47
CA TYR A 71 -3.00 -10.97 9.50
C TYR A 71 -3.70 -10.21 10.63
N TYR A 72 -4.58 -9.25 10.32
CA TYR A 72 -5.31 -8.52 11.36
C TYR A 72 -6.26 -9.41 12.16
N LEU A 73 -6.97 -10.32 11.50
CA LEU A 73 -7.89 -11.25 12.19
C LEU A 73 -7.14 -12.21 13.13
N LEU A 74 -6.00 -12.74 12.69
CA LEU A 74 -5.13 -13.58 13.53
C LEU A 74 -4.56 -12.80 14.73
N ASN A 75 -4.39 -11.49 14.58
CA ASN A 75 -3.99 -10.60 15.68
C ASN A 75 -5.18 -10.06 16.47
N THR A 76 -6.30 -10.81 16.51
CA THR A 76 -7.49 -10.53 17.33
C THR A 76 -8.22 -9.22 17.01
N VAL A 77 -7.93 -8.61 15.86
CA VAL A 77 -8.69 -7.43 15.43
C VAL A 77 -10.12 -7.84 15.11
N PRO A 78 -11.14 -7.17 15.68
CA PRO A 78 -12.53 -7.54 15.46
C PRO A 78 -12.91 -7.53 13.98
N PHE A 79 -13.77 -8.47 13.61
CA PHE A 79 -14.16 -8.71 12.22
C PHE A 79 -14.75 -7.46 11.53
N ASN A 80 -15.60 -6.71 12.23
CA ASN A 80 -16.17 -5.47 11.75
C ASN A 80 -15.11 -4.38 11.51
N VAL A 81 -14.06 -4.32 12.35
CA VAL A 81 -12.95 -3.37 12.20
C VAL A 81 -12.14 -3.72 10.94
N VAL A 82 -11.82 -4.99 10.73
CA VAL A 82 -11.10 -5.44 9.53
C VAL A 82 -11.93 -5.19 8.26
N LYS A 83 -13.24 -5.42 8.32
CA LYS A 83 -14.19 -5.08 7.23
C LYS A 83 -14.11 -3.59 6.87
N THR A 84 -14.16 -2.71 7.87
CA THR A 84 -14.03 -1.26 7.68
C THR A 84 -12.66 -0.86 7.14
N MET A 85 -11.57 -1.42 7.69
CA MET A 85 -10.20 -1.13 7.25
C MET A 85 -9.96 -1.53 5.79
N GLY A 86 -10.40 -2.73 5.40
CA GLY A 86 -10.28 -3.24 4.04
C GLY A 86 -11.31 -2.66 3.06
N ARG A 87 -12.24 -1.82 3.53
CA ARG A 87 -13.36 -1.25 2.74
C ARG A 87 -14.18 -2.33 2.03
N TRP A 88 -14.36 -3.46 2.70
CA TRP A 88 -15.12 -4.58 2.17
C TRP A 88 -16.61 -4.24 2.17
N LEU A 89 -17.23 -4.26 0.99
CA LEU A 89 -18.67 -4.00 0.82
C LEU A 89 -19.53 -5.09 1.45
N SER A 90 -19.07 -6.33 1.39
CA SER A 90 -19.72 -7.50 1.97
C SER A 90 -18.74 -8.29 2.83
N GLU A 91 -19.21 -9.37 3.43
CA GLU A 91 -18.35 -10.30 4.17
C GLU A 91 -17.64 -11.28 3.25
N SER A 92 -17.47 -10.97 1.95
CA SER A 92 -16.83 -11.86 0.98
C SER A 92 -15.40 -12.26 1.35
N PHE A 93 -14.74 -11.50 2.22
CA PHE A 93 -13.42 -11.86 2.73
C PHE A 93 -13.44 -13.07 3.68
N THR A 94 -14.60 -13.50 4.21
CA THR A 94 -14.73 -14.75 4.97
C THR A 94 -14.39 -15.99 4.16
N LEU A 95 -14.53 -15.93 2.83
CA LEU A 95 -14.19 -17.04 1.94
C LEU A 95 -12.70 -17.39 1.97
N TYR A 96 -11.88 -16.53 2.55
CA TYR A 96 -10.43 -16.69 2.66
C TYR A 96 -9.96 -16.96 4.10
N LEU A 97 -10.90 -17.22 5.03
CA LEU A 97 -10.65 -17.69 6.39
C LEU A 97 -10.82 -19.21 6.46
#